data_AF-A0A0G0EMM8-F1
#
_entry.id   AF-A0A0G0EMM8-F1
#
_cell.length_a   1.000
_cell.length_b   1.000
_cell.length_c   1.000
_cell.angle_alpha   90.00
_cell.angle_beta   90.00
_cell.angle_gamma   90.00
#
_symmetry.space_group_name_H-M   'P 1'
#
loop_
_entity.id
_entity.type
_entity.pdbx_description
1 polymer ?
#
loop_
_entity_poly.entity_id
_entity_poly.type
_entity_poly.pdbx_seq_one_letter_code
_entity_poly.pdbx_strand_id
1 'polypeptide(L)'
;MALSPAIGLARVHRRCVPHDAETPSSEMNSTGFATCPKQVAFFFDFFLKFSYNTFGIRFANSELVAAKEKLEIVKSRGEAAPNSRGVPRHRRRRNAFGLIQEYCTHMKTNKTDNITLDFKVKGGKKLHGSIATNFSKNGSVGLLCASLLNKGITTLHGIARIEEVFRVIEILQSIGAKVKWINQNSVQIIPPRNFKLKNINVQSSVKTRSVVMLIGPLIHKLSSFSLPHAQGCNLGRRTIAAHTYALEEFGVKIKTTSQNYEISTSKLKTANIVMYESGDTACENILTAAALIQGITTISFASANYMVQEVCFFLEALGVKVDGIGTSTLIVHGIKGINKDIEYWNSEDPIESMMFISACIVTDSKLTITRCPIDFLSLELEKLKRMNLKFKILKRYYSYNGRTKLADIEIFPSKLKALVDKIHSNPYPGINIDNLPFFVPIAIRAKGQTMIHDWVYENRAIYFTELNRLGANITLADPHRVYIIGGTKLRSAQIVCPPALRPSMVILISMLAAEGTSILRNVYMINRGYEEIAKRLNSIGADIKILK
;
A
#
# COMPACT_ATOMS: atom_id res chain seq x y z
N MET A 1 28.59 -30.78 -35.51
CA MET A 1 28.87 -29.86 -36.64
C MET A 1 28.20 -28.52 -36.32
N ALA A 2 28.85 -27.34 -36.40
CA ALA A 2 29.69 -26.77 -37.47
C ALA A 2 28.85 -26.39 -38.70
N LEU A 3 28.94 -25.17 -39.29
CA LEU A 3 29.92 -24.07 -39.15
C LEU A 3 29.28 -22.69 -39.47
N SER A 4 30.07 -21.60 -39.44
CA SER A 4 29.69 -20.22 -39.83
C SER A 4 30.66 -19.69 -40.91
N PRO A 5 30.24 -18.70 -41.72
CA PRO A 5 30.84 -17.33 -41.71
C PRO A 5 29.73 -16.23 -41.69
N ALA A 6 29.93 -14.91 -41.47
CA ALA A 6 31.02 -13.94 -41.68
C ALA A 6 31.09 -13.38 -43.15
N ILE A 7 31.38 -12.10 -43.44
CA ILE A 7 31.71 -10.92 -42.60
C ILE A 7 31.33 -9.60 -43.33
N GLY A 8 31.24 -8.44 -42.64
CA GLY A 8 31.06 -7.11 -43.28
C GLY A 8 31.17 -5.93 -42.30
N LEU A 9 31.87 -4.83 -42.67
CA LEU A 9 32.24 -3.71 -41.77
C LEU A 9 31.98 -2.31 -42.35
N ALA A 10 31.79 -1.33 -41.46
CA ALA A 10 32.10 0.08 -41.68
C ALA A 10 32.54 0.78 -40.37
N ARG A 11 33.48 1.74 -40.47
CA ARG A 11 33.98 2.62 -39.38
C ARG A 11 34.24 4.02 -39.92
N VAL A 12 33.96 5.08 -39.15
CA VAL A 12 34.58 6.43 -39.28
C VAL A 12 34.82 7.03 -37.88
N HIS A 13 35.72 8.02 -37.76
CA HIS A 13 36.33 8.49 -36.50
C HIS A 13 35.77 9.79 -35.89
N ARG A 14 36.20 10.07 -34.65
CA ARG A 14 36.06 11.36 -33.91
C ARG A 14 36.92 12.49 -34.50
N ARG A 15 36.59 13.77 -34.21
CA ARG A 15 37.56 14.89 -34.02
C ARG A 15 36.97 16.07 -33.20
N CYS A 16 37.83 17.02 -32.82
CA CYS A 16 37.66 18.11 -31.82
C CYS A 16 38.50 19.35 -32.28
N VAL A 17 38.66 20.52 -31.61
CA VAL A 17 38.50 20.91 -30.17
C VAL A 17 37.66 22.23 -29.96
N PRO A 18 38.11 23.50 -29.72
CA PRO A 18 37.26 24.55 -29.10
C PRO A 18 37.19 25.90 -29.86
N HIS A 19 36.59 26.93 -29.23
CA HIS A 19 37.09 28.32 -29.23
C HIS A 19 36.60 29.09 -27.97
N ASP A 20 37.38 30.08 -27.52
CA ASP A 20 37.17 30.88 -26.29
C ASP A 20 36.95 32.39 -26.58
N ALA A 21 36.79 33.19 -25.50
CA ALA A 21 36.63 34.65 -25.42
C ALA A 21 35.20 35.19 -25.75
N GLU A 22 34.76 36.36 -25.28
CA GLU A 22 35.47 37.46 -24.57
C GLU A 22 34.50 38.28 -23.66
N THR A 23 35.01 39.21 -22.86
CA THR A 23 34.21 40.14 -22.01
C THR A 23 34.64 41.60 -22.13
N PRO A 24 33.70 42.53 -22.28
CA PRO A 24 33.86 43.91 -21.80
C PRO A 24 32.75 44.34 -20.83
N SER A 25 32.86 45.56 -20.30
CA SER A 25 32.13 46.06 -19.13
C SER A 25 31.22 47.26 -19.38
N SER A 26 30.61 47.73 -18.29
CA SER A 26 30.21 49.13 -17.98
C SER A 26 28.85 49.69 -18.44
N GLU A 27 28.27 50.42 -17.47
CA GLU A 27 27.28 51.50 -17.53
C GLU A 27 25.79 51.22 -17.75
N MET A 28 25.01 52.14 -17.18
CA MET A 28 23.56 52.06 -16.99
C MET A 28 22.81 52.78 -18.11
N ASN A 29 21.60 52.32 -18.43
CA ASN A 29 20.49 53.27 -18.56
C ASN A 29 19.14 52.63 -18.21
N SER A 30 18.19 53.46 -17.78
CA SER A 30 16.93 53.01 -17.19
C SER A 30 15.78 52.99 -18.22
N THR A 31 15.24 51.80 -18.49
CA THR A 31 13.91 51.64 -19.12
C THR A 31 13.22 50.37 -18.60
N GLY A 32 11.89 50.34 -18.67
CA GLY A 32 11.08 49.33 -17.98
C GLY A 32 11.04 47.97 -18.68
N PHE A 33 11.51 46.92 -18.00
CA PHE A 33 11.33 45.55 -18.48
C PHE A 33 9.92 45.01 -18.22
N ALA A 34 9.19 44.73 -19.30
CA ALA A 34 8.14 43.73 -19.28
C ALA A 34 8.77 42.34 -18.98
N THR A 35 8.17 41.58 -18.08
CA THR A 35 8.76 40.34 -17.55
C THR A 35 8.74 39.20 -18.58
N CYS A 36 9.84 39.03 -19.31
CA CYS A 36 10.04 37.93 -20.24
C CYS A 36 9.89 36.57 -19.53
N PRO A 37 9.13 35.59 -20.08
CA PRO A 37 8.86 34.31 -19.43
C PRO A 37 10.12 33.55 -18.96
N LYS A 38 11.24 33.70 -19.67
CA LYS A 38 12.52 33.03 -19.35
C LYS A 38 13.13 33.51 -18.02
N GLN A 39 12.95 34.78 -17.64
CA GLN A 39 13.51 35.31 -16.38
C GLN A 39 12.80 34.74 -15.14
N VAL A 40 11.48 34.53 -15.21
CA VAL A 40 10.71 33.97 -14.09
C VAL A 40 11.08 32.50 -13.85
N ALA A 41 11.30 31.72 -14.92
CA ALA A 41 11.81 30.35 -14.80
C ALA A 41 13.20 30.31 -14.13
N PHE A 42 14.11 31.18 -14.57
CA PHE A 42 15.47 31.26 -14.02
C PHE A 42 15.49 31.58 -12.51
N PHE A 43 14.67 32.53 -12.06
CA PHE A 43 14.52 32.82 -10.62
C PHE A 43 13.92 31.64 -9.83
N PHE A 44 13.02 30.86 -10.43
CA PHE A 44 12.40 29.71 -9.78
C PHE A 44 13.40 28.54 -9.61
N ASP A 45 14.16 28.23 -10.65
CA ASP A 45 15.22 27.21 -10.60
C ASP A 45 16.38 27.62 -9.67
N PHE A 46 16.74 28.91 -9.63
CA PHE A 46 17.73 29.43 -8.68
C PHE A 46 17.25 29.26 -7.22
N PHE A 47 15.98 29.58 -6.95
CA PHE A 47 15.40 29.41 -5.61
C PHE A 47 15.27 27.94 -5.19
N LEU A 48 14.97 27.04 -6.13
CA LEU A 48 14.99 25.59 -5.91
C LEU A 48 16.40 25.09 -5.59
N LYS A 49 17.43 25.51 -6.35
CA LYS A 49 18.84 25.18 -6.06
C LYS A 49 19.28 25.68 -4.67
N PHE A 50 18.90 26.90 -4.31
CA PHE A 50 19.22 27.49 -3.01
C PHE A 50 18.53 26.73 -1.87
N SER A 51 17.23 26.45 -1.99
CA SER A 51 16.48 25.71 -0.95
C SER A 51 16.90 24.24 -0.83
N TYR A 52 17.29 23.59 -1.93
CA TYR A 52 17.82 22.23 -1.91
C TYR A 52 19.18 22.16 -1.21
N ASN A 53 20.11 23.06 -1.55
CA ASN A 53 21.46 23.06 -0.94
C ASN A 53 21.47 23.56 0.51
N THR A 54 20.64 24.54 0.86
CA THR A 54 20.64 25.16 2.20
C THR A 54 19.71 24.46 3.21
N PHE A 55 18.62 23.83 2.75
CA PHE A 55 17.62 23.21 3.64
C PHE A 55 17.30 21.73 3.34
N GLY A 56 17.85 21.14 2.26
CA GLY A 56 17.64 19.73 1.92
C GLY A 56 16.20 19.37 1.50
N ILE A 57 15.35 20.36 1.24
CA ILE A 57 13.93 20.15 0.91
C ILE A 57 13.80 19.76 -0.56
N ARG A 58 13.10 18.65 -0.82
CA ARG A 58 12.84 18.13 -2.17
C ARG A 58 11.33 18.03 -2.42
N PHE A 59 10.79 18.97 -3.19
CA PHE A 59 9.38 18.98 -3.58
C PHE A 59 9.04 17.82 -4.53
N ALA A 60 7.83 17.28 -4.44
CA ALA A 60 7.34 16.29 -5.39
C ALA A 60 6.85 16.97 -6.68
N ASN A 61 7.05 16.33 -7.84
CA ASN A 61 6.63 16.88 -9.14
C ASN A 61 5.13 17.26 -9.19
N SER A 62 4.26 16.55 -8.47
CA SER A 62 2.83 16.85 -8.35
C SER A 62 2.54 18.16 -7.62
N GLU A 63 3.34 18.52 -6.61
CA GLU A 63 3.19 19.79 -5.87
C GLU A 63 3.66 20.97 -6.72
N LEU A 64 4.73 20.76 -7.49
CA LEU A 64 5.24 21.69 -8.51
C LEU A 64 4.18 21.98 -9.60
N VAL A 65 3.49 20.94 -10.11
CA VAL A 65 2.39 21.11 -11.06
C VAL A 65 1.24 21.92 -10.43
N ALA A 66 0.77 21.54 -9.24
CA ALA A 66 -0.34 22.24 -8.58
C ALA A 66 0.00 23.70 -8.21
N ALA A 67 1.26 24.01 -7.91
CA ALA A 67 1.72 25.38 -7.70
C ALA A 67 1.75 26.19 -9.01
N LYS A 68 2.18 25.56 -10.11
CA LYS A 68 2.21 26.16 -11.44
C LYS A 68 0.82 26.43 -12.01
N GLU A 69 -0.10 25.46 -11.89
CA GLU A 69 -1.52 25.62 -12.26
C GLU A 69 -2.16 26.78 -11.50
N LYS A 70 -1.94 26.90 -10.18
CA LYS A 70 -2.45 28.04 -9.39
C LYS A 70 -1.88 29.38 -9.86
N LEU A 71 -0.60 29.44 -10.26
CA LEU A 71 0.01 30.64 -10.84
C LEU A 71 -0.52 30.99 -12.24
N GLU A 72 -1.01 30.01 -13.01
CA GLU A 72 -1.64 30.21 -14.31
C GLU A 72 -3.13 30.59 -14.17
N ILE A 73 -3.86 30.03 -13.19
CA ILE A 73 -5.23 30.44 -12.82
C ILE A 73 -5.28 31.90 -12.35
N VAL A 74 -4.24 32.39 -11.67
CA VAL A 74 -4.12 33.81 -11.27
C VAL A 74 -3.85 34.73 -12.48
N LYS A 75 -3.38 34.21 -13.62
CA LYS A 75 -3.22 34.98 -14.88
C LYS A 75 -4.49 35.00 -15.72
N SER A 76 -5.32 33.95 -15.69
CA SER A 76 -6.46 33.82 -16.60
C SER A 76 -7.72 34.60 -16.19
N ARG A 77 -7.83 35.01 -14.91
CA ARG A 77 -8.94 35.85 -14.43
C ARG A 77 -8.70 37.34 -14.64
N GLY A 78 -8.78 37.77 -15.90
CA GLY A 78 -8.82 39.18 -16.30
C GLY A 78 -10.24 39.69 -16.52
N GLU A 79 -11.07 39.77 -15.47
CA GLU A 79 -12.43 40.31 -15.53
C GLU A 79 -12.60 41.54 -14.62
N ALA A 80 -13.42 42.50 -15.06
CA ALA A 80 -13.58 43.79 -14.41
C ALA A 80 -14.54 43.75 -13.21
N ALA A 81 -14.21 44.47 -12.14
CA ALA A 81 -15.10 44.64 -10.98
C ALA A 81 -16.06 45.83 -11.20
N PRO A 82 -17.35 45.71 -10.82
CA PRO A 82 -18.29 46.82 -10.83
C PRO A 82 -18.01 47.84 -9.71
N ASN A 83 -18.58 49.05 -9.86
CA ASN A 83 -18.33 50.19 -8.98
C ASN A 83 -18.66 49.93 -7.50
N SER A 84 -17.68 50.18 -6.61
CA SER A 84 -17.92 50.49 -5.20
C SER A 84 -17.02 51.67 -4.77
N ARG A 85 -17.64 52.76 -4.29
CA ARG A 85 -16.93 53.94 -3.77
C ARG A 85 -16.47 53.66 -2.33
N GLY A 86 -15.25 54.09 -1.97
CA GLY A 86 -14.84 54.24 -0.57
C GLY A 86 -13.97 53.14 0.04
N VAL A 87 -12.72 53.00 -0.42
CA VAL A 87 -11.63 52.34 0.35
C VAL A 87 -10.34 53.14 0.20
N PRO A 88 -9.60 53.47 1.29
CA PRO A 88 -8.34 54.23 1.21
C PRO A 88 -7.21 53.51 0.44
N ARG A 89 -6.39 54.28 -0.29
CA ARG A 89 -5.29 53.79 -1.15
C ARG A 89 -4.05 53.31 -0.37
N HIS A 90 -4.11 52.16 0.31
CA HIS A 90 -2.89 51.52 0.85
C HIS A 90 -2.87 49.97 0.81
N ARG A 91 -3.01 49.39 -0.40
CA ARG A 91 -2.52 48.03 -0.70
C ARG A 91 -1.81 47.99 -2.06
N ARG A 92 -0.48 48.15 -2.06
CA ARG A 92 0.36 47.82 -3.24
C ARG A 92 0.47 46.30 -3.42
N ARG A 93 0.75 45.88 -4.65
CA ARG A 93 0.76 44.49 -5.13
C ARG A 93 1.47 43.53 -4.17
N ARG A 94 0.80 42.44 -3.75
CA ARG A 94 1.45 41.28 -3.12
C ARG A 94 2.38 40.64 -4.17
N ASN A 95 3.64 40.43 -3.81
CA ASN A 95 4.57 39.65 -4.63
C ASN A 95 4.34 38.14 -4.39
N ALA A 96 4.80 37.29 -5.32
CA ALA A 96 4.63 35.83 -5.21
C ALA A 96 5.26 35.28 -3.91
N PHE A 97 6.34 35.91 -3.44
CA PHE A 97 7.01 35.58 -2.18
C PHE A 97 6.07 35.69 -0.97
N GLY A 98 5.27 36.77 -0.87
CA GLY A 98 4.29 36.94 0.20
C GLY A 98 3.18 35.88 0.19
N LEU A 99 2.73 35.44 -0.98
CA LEU A 99 1.74 34.37 -1.11
C LEU A 99 2.33 33.00 -0.73
N ILE A 100 3.60 32.72 -1.08
CA ILE A 100 4.32 31.52 -0.63
C ILE A 100 4.52 31.56 0.89
N GLN A 101 4.88 32.73 1.45
CA GLN A 101 5.00 32.94 2.89
C GLN A 101 3.68 32.68 3.63
N GLU A 102 2.55 33.23 3.14
CA GLU A 102 1.20 32.95 3.67
C GLU A 102 0.86 31.45 3.55
N TYR A 103 1.14 30.80 2.42
CA TYR A 103 0.82 29.37 2.22
C TYR A 103 1.64 28.45 3.15
N CYS A 104 2.95 28.70 3.28
CA CYS A 104 3.81 28.00 4.23
C CYS A 104 3.45 28.31 5.70
N THR A 105 2.90 29.50 5.98
CA THR A 105 2.41 29.86 7.33
C THR A 105 1.07 29.19 7.62
N HIS A 106 0.15 29.09 6.65
CA HIS A 106 -1.08 28.32 6.80
C HIS A 106 -0.84 26.82 6.93
N MET A 107 0.18 26.25 6.28
CA MET A 107 0.63 24.88 6.58
C MET A 107 1.17 24.73 8.02
N LYS A 108 1.73 25.79 8.62
CA LYS A 108 2.13 25.78 10.04
C LYS A 108 0.95 25.98 10.99
N THR A 109 -0.04 26.82 10.66
CA THR A 109 -1.22 27.05 11.53
C THR A 109 -2.27 25.94 11.43
N ASN A 110 -2.30 25.17 10.34
CA ASN A 110 -3.08 23.94 10.25
C ASN A 110 -2.37 22.72 10.87
N LYS A 111 -1.36 22.94 11.72
CA LYS A 111 -1.02 21.99 12.77
C LYS A 111 -2.18 21.88 13.76
N THR A 112 -3.06 20.92 13.50
CA THR A 112 -3.33 19.96 14.57
C THR A 112 -2.00 19.31 14.95
N ASP A 113 -1.73 19.17 16.25
CA ASP A 113 -0.53 18.48 16.73
C ASP A 113 -0.64 16.98 16.47
N ASN A 114 -0.40 16.62 15.21
CA ASN A 114 -0.12 15.25 14.80
C ASN A 114 1.20 14.83 15.44
N ILE A 115 1.10 14.27 16.65
CA ILE A 115 2.19 13.62 17.37
C ILE A 115 2.69 12.45 16.50
N THR A 116 3.70 12.71 15.67
CA THR A 116 4.29 11.72 14.77
C THR A 116 5.11 10.76 15.59
N LEU A 117 4.54 9.60 15.90
CA LEU A 117 5.26 8.54 16.60
C LEU A 117 6.51 8.12 15.81
N ASP A 118 7.63 8.03 16.49
CA ASP A 118 8.91 7.54 15.96
C ASP A 118 9.33 6.28 16.73
N PHE A 119 10.12 5.40 16.12
CA PHE A 119 10.77 4.29 16.81
C PHE A 119 12.28 4.51 16.92
N LYS A 120 12.80 4.51 18.16
CA LYS A 120 14.23 4.37 18.44
C LYS A 120 14.55 2.88 18.59
N VAL A 121 15.39 2.34 17.73
CA VAL A 121 15.66 0.90 17.61
C VAL A 121 17.12 0.61 17.91
N LYS A 122 17.40 -0.12 19.01
CA LYS A 122 18.75 -0.60 19.32
C LYS A 122 18.94 -1.99 18.72
N GLY A 123 19.53 -2.02 17.52
CA GLY A 123 19.71 -3.24 16.73
C GLY A 123 20.92 -4.08 17.17
N GLY A 124 21.20 -5.13 16.39
CA GLY A 124 22.18 -6.16 16.74
C GLY A 124 21.71 -7.11 17.85
N LYS A 125 20.40 -7.14 18.12
CA LYS A 125 19.77 -8.02 19.11
C LYS A 125 19.26 -9.30 18.47
N LYS A 126 19.53 -10.44 19.10
CA LYS A 126 18.91 -11.72 18.76
C LYS A 126 17.52 -11.80 19.37
N LEU A 127 16.58 -12.31 18.57
CA LEU A 127 15.23 -12.65 18.99
C LEU A 127 15.20 -14.07 19.55
N HIS A 128 14.22 -14.37 20.42
CA HIS A 128 14.11 -15.65 21.10
C HIS A 128 12.67 -16.04 21.47
N GLY A 129 12.46 -17.33 21.74
CA GLY A 129 11.18 -17.85 22.25
C GLY A 129 10.19 -18.16 21.14
N SER A 130 8.93 -17.76 21.34
CA SER A 130 7.82 -18.04 20.44
C SER A 130 6.91 -16.83 20.26
N ILE A 131 6.36 -16.64 19.06
CA ILE A 131 5.38 -15.60 18.76
C ILE A 131 4.25 -16.14 17.89
N ALA A 132 3.01 -15.78 18.19
CA ALA A 132 1.86 -16.11 17.35
C ALA A 132 1.67 -15.04 16.26
N THR A 133 1.38 -15.51 15.05
CA THR A 133 0.87 -14.68 13.95
C THR A 133 -0.52 -14.14 14.32
N ASN A 134 -0.73 -12.82 14.13
CA ASN A 134 -2.03 -12.18 14.33
C ASN A 134 -2.98 -12.42 13.13
N PHE A 135 -4.24 -12.07 13.34
CA PHE A 135 -5.27 -12.19 12.32
C PHE A 135 -5.07 -11.27 11.10
N SER A 136 -5.54 -11.77 9.96
CA SER A 136 -5.45 -11.19 8.62
C SER A 136 -5.98 -9.77 8.56
N LYS A 137 -5.10 -8.80 8.25
CA LYS A 137 -5.51 -7.41 7.96
C LYS A 137 -6.49 -7.38 6.79
N ASN A 138 -6.15 -8.10 5.72
CA ASN A 138 -6.86 -7.97 4.45
C ASN A 138 -8.21 -8.70 4.52
N GLY A 139 -8.26 -9.88 5.15
CA GLY A 139 -9.49 -10.57 5.51
C GLY A 139 -10.37 -9.75 6.45
N SER A 140 -9.80 -9.08 7.47
CA SER A 140 -10.55 -8.16 8.34
C SER A 140 -11.32 -7.12 7.52
N VAL A 141 -10.67 -6.52 6.52
CA VAL A 141 -11.28 -5.52 5.63
C VAL A 141 -12.33 -6.12 4.70
N GLY A 142 -12.03 -7.26 4.06
CA GLY A 142 -12.99 -7.98 3.19
C GLY A 142 -14.26 -8.37 3.92
N LEU A 143 -14.14 -8.96 5.11
CA LEU A 143 -15.25 -9.37 5.97
C LEU A 143 -16.07 -8.16 6.47
N LEU A 144 -15.41 -7.06 6.86
CA LEU A 144 -16.08 -5.81 7.24
C LEU A 144 -16.98 -5.28 6.10
N CYS A 145 -16.48 -5.26 4.85
CA CYS A 145 -17.29 -4.88 3.70
C CYS A 145 -18.41 -5.90 3.42
N ALA A 146 -18.11 -7.20 3.41
CA ALA A 146 -19.06 -8.26 3.12
C ALA A 146 -20.22 -8.34 4.13
N SER A 147 -20.00 -7.93 5.39
CA SER A 147 -21.03 -7.92 6.45
C SER A 147 -22.30 -7.15 6.07
N LEU A 148 -22.21 -6.14 5.18
CA LEU A 148 -23.35 -5.35 4.70
C LEU A 148 -24.34 -6.13 3.81
N LEU A 149 -23.99 -7.33 3.34
CA LEU A 149 -24.93 -8.20 2.63
C LEU A 149 -26.05 -8.68 3.54
N ASN A 150 -25.71 -9.03 4.78
CA ASN A 150 -26.63 -9.51 5.81
C ASN A 150 -27.60 -8.40 6.25
N LYS A 151 -28.78 -8.80 6.74
CA LYS A 151 -29.76 -7.94 7.42
C LYS A 151 -29.83 -8.19 8.94
N GLY A 152 -29.33 -9.33 9.39
CA GLY A 152 -29.18 -9.70 10.81
C GLY A 152 -27.86 -9.23 11.42
N ILE A 153 -27.57 -9.74 12.62
CA ILE A 153 -26.37 -9.44 13.38
C ILE A 153 -25.19 -10.26 12.86
N THR A 154 -24.06 -9.62 12.59
CA THR A 154 -22.82 -10.28 12.19
C THR A 154 -21.75 -10.02 13.26
N THR A 155 -21.39 -11.04 14.03
CA THR A 155 -20.20 -11.03 14.88
C THR A 155 -19.00 -11.54 14.09
N LEU A 156 -17.98 -10.71 13.92
CA LEU A 156 -16.70 -11.10 13.32
C LEU A 156 -15.62 -11.16 14.41
N HIS A 157 -14.98 -12.32 14.54
CA HIS A 157 -13.81 -12.55 15.40
C HIS A 157 -12.53 -12.53 14.57
N GLY A 158 -11.39 -12.31 15.23
CA GLY A 158 -10.11 -12.18 14.55
C GLY A 158 -9.96 -10.87 13.75
N ILE A 159 -10.60 -9.78 14.18
CA ILE A 159 -10.49 -8.48 13.51
C ILE A 159 -9.32 -7.68 14.10
N ALA A 160 -8.38 -7.30 13.24
CA ALA A 160 -7.12 -6.63 13.63
C ALA A 160 -7.35 -5.17 14.08
N ARG A 161 -6.74 -4.76 15.20
CA ARG A 161 -6.85 -3.39 15.74
C ARG A 161 -5.84 -2.44 15.11
N ILE A 162 -6.02 -2.15 13.82
CA ILE A 162 -5.13 -1.30 13.02
C ILE A 162 -5.88 -0.12 12.40
N GLU A 163 -5.16 0.97 12.14
CA GLU A 163 -5.71 2.22 11.56
C GLU A 163 -6.54 1.98 10.29
N GLU A 164 -6.14 1.04 9.41
CA GLU A 164 -6.92 0.72 8.20
C GLU A 164 -8.28 0.06 8.51
N VAL A 165 -8.39 -0.72 9.58
CA VAL A 165 -9.65 -1.32 10.05
C VAL A 165 -10.51 -0.29 10.75
N PHE A 166 -9.94 0.57 11.60
CA PHE A 166 -10.69 1.63 12.27
C PHE A 166 -11.36 2.58 11.26
N ARG A 167 -10.66 2.97 10.20
CA ARG A 167 -11.24 3.76 9.09
C ARG A 167 -12.41 3.09 8.38
N VAL A 168 -12.33 1.77 8.14
CA VAL A 168 -13.46 1.03 7.54
C VAL A 168 -14.65 1.01 8.50
N ILE A 169 -14.41 0.79 9.80
CA ILE A 169 -15.43 0.87 10.84
C ILE A 169 -16.09 2.26 10.90
N GLU A 170 -15.30 3.34 10.86
CA GLU A 170 -15.79 4.73 10.82
C GLU A 170 -16.66 4.99 9.58
N ILE A 171 -16.27 4.47 8.41
CA ILE A 171 -17.07 4.57 7.19
C ILE A 171 -18.39 3.81 7.36
N LEU A 172 -18.37 2.56 7.83
CA LEU A 172 -19.57 1.76 8.09
C LEU A 172 -20.52 2.44 9.10
N GLN A 173 -19.98 3.00 10.18
CA GLN A 173 -20.74 3.77 11.17
C GLN A 173 -21.35 5.05 10.57
N SER A 174 -20.57 5.81 9.78
CA SER A 174 -21.03 7.05 9.16
C SER A 174 -22.20 6.85 8.18
N ILE A 175 -22.23 5.70 7.48
CA ILE A 175 -23.34 5.32 6.59
C ILE A 175 -24.51 4.65 7.34
N GLY A 176 -24.42 4.52 8.66
CA GLY A 176 -25.53 4.15 9.56
C GLY A 176 -25.47 2.74 10.17
N ALA A 177 -24.45 1.92 9.88
CA ALA A 177 -24.32 0.61 10.49
C ALA A 177 -23.93 0.74 11.97
N LYS A 178 -24.56 -0.06 12.85
CA LYS A 178 -24.12 -0.18 14.24
C LYS A 178 -22.90 -1.10 14.26
N VAL A 179 -21.72 -0.57 14.55
CA VAL A 179 -20.49 -1.34 14.68
C VAL A 179 -19.91 -1.14 16.08
N LYS A 180 -19.74 -2.23 16.84
CA LYS A 180 -19.27 -2.21 18.24
C LYS A 180 -18.21 -3.28 18.46
N TRP A 181 -17.05 -2.90 19.01
CA TRP A 181 -16.10 -3.88 19.57
C TRP A 181 -16.70 -4.54 20.81
N ILE A 182 -16.75 -5.87 20.82
CA ILE A 182 -17.30 -6.66 21.95
C ILE A 182 -16.21 -7.34 22.77
N ASN A 183 -15.01 -7.52 22.22
CA ASN A 183 -13.78 -7.83 22.93
C ASN A 183 -12.56 -7.30 22.14
N GLN A 184 -11.33 -7.71 22.49
CA GLN A 184 -10.09 -7.23 21.88
C GLN A 184 -10.08 -7.35 20.34
N ASN A 185 -10.37 -8.53 19.79
CA ASN A 185 -10.33 -8.77 18.34
C ASN A 185 -11.68 -9.26 17.78
N SER A 186 -12.80 -8.87 18.41
CA SER A 186 -14.14 -9.20 17.90
C SER A 186 -15.03 -7.97 17.83
N VAL A 187 -15.77 -7.85 16.73
CA VAL A 187 -16.66 -6.73 16.42
C VAL A 187 -18.03 -7.25 16.01
N GLN A 188 -19.08 -6.66 16.58
CA GLN A 188 -20.47 -6.91 16.21
C GLN A 188 -20.95 -5.81 15.26
N ILE A 189 -21.60 -6.22 14.17
CA ILE A 189 -22.05 -5.36 13.08
C ILE A 189 -23.53 -5.61 12.83
N ILE A 190 -24.32 -4.52 12.77
CA ILE A 190 -25.73 -4.56 12.37
C ILE A 190 -25.94 -3.50 11.28
N PRO A 191 -26.08 -3.90 10.00
CA PRO A 191 -26.36 -2.97 8.91
C PRO A 191 -27.69 -2.20 9.10
N PRO A 192 -27.81 -0.96 8.61
CA PRO A 192 -29.02 -0.18 8.77
C PRO A 192 -30.12 -0.65 7.82
N ARG A 193 -31.39 -0.45 8.20
CA ARG A 193 -32.52 -0.59 7.25
C ARG A 193 -32.43 0.44 6.10
N ASN A 194 -31.98 1.65 6.40
CA ASN A 194 -31.81 2.76 5.45
C ASN A 194 -30.38 3.35 5.59
N PHE A 195 -29.59 3.30 4.51
CA PHE A 195 -28.21 3.80 4.52
C PHE A 195 -28.15 5.33 4.40
N LYS A 196 -27.25 5.95 5.18
CA LYS A 196 -27.06 7.41 5.27
C LYS A 196 -25.85 7.89 4.46
N LEU A 197 -25.74 7.53 3.18
CA LEU A 197 -24.53 7.84 2.37
C LEU A 197 -24.20 9.34 2.25
N LYS A 198 -25.17 10.25 2.40
CA LYS A 198 -24.91 11.70 2.51
C LYS A 198 -23.99 12.08 3.68
N ASN A 199 -23.87 11.21 4.69
CA ASN A 199 -23.09 11.41 5.90
C ASN A 199 -21.76 10.62 5.87
N ILE A 200 -21.39 10.01 4.74
CA ILE A 200 -20.19 9.16 4.65
C ILE A 200 -18.93 9.92 5.10
N ASN A 201 -18.10 9.30 5.95
CA ASN A 201 -16.89 9.90 6.45
C ASN A 201 -15.86 10.05 5.31
N VAL A 202 -15.89 11.21 4.66
CA VAL A 202 -14.99 11.58 3.55
C VAL A 202 -13.53 11.54 4.01
N GLN A 203 -13.22 12.02 5.22
CA GLN A 203 -11.83 12.09 5.71
C GLN A 203 -11.18 10.71 5.82
N SER A 204 -11.94 9.68 6.20
CA SER A 204 -11.43 8.31 6.27
C SER A 204 -11.52 7.62 4.90
N SER A 205 -12.60 7.88 4.14
CA SER A 205 -12.79 7.35 2.78
C SER A 205 -11.66 7.75 1.82
N VAL A 206 -11.23 9.01 1.80
CA VAL A 206 -10.13 9.43 0.89
C VAL A 206 -8.77 8.85 1.28
N LYS A 207 -8.63 8.32 2.51
CA LYS A 207 -7.37 7.74 3.03
C LYS A 207 -7.29 6.21 2.89
N THR A 208 -8.38 5.51 2.57
CA THR A 208 -8.41 4.06 2.31
C THR A 208 -8.91 3.76 0.90
N ARG A 209 -8.25 2.83 0.20
CA ARG A 209 -8.74 2.35 -1.12
C ARG A 209 -9.86 1.32 -1.01
N SER A 210 -10.07 0.76 0.19
CA SER A 210 -11.08 -0.28 0.43
C SER A 210 -12.52 0.24 0.40
N VAL A 211 -12.74 1.56 0.37
CA VAL A 211 -14.07 2.16 0.16
C VAL A 211 -14.75 1.66 -1.13
N VAL A 212 -13.97 1.32 -2.17
CA VAL A 212 -14.49 0.78 -3.44
C VAL A 212 -15.13 -0.62 -3.27
N MET A 213 -14.72 -1.38 -2.25
CA MET A 213 -15.30 -2.71 -1.92
C MET A 213 -16.68 -2.62 -1.28
N LEU A 214 -17.17 -1.41 -0.95
CA LEU A 214 -18.54 -1.21 -0.49
C LEU A 214 -19.56 -1.22 -1.65
N ILE A 215 -19.12 -1.18 -2.92
CA ILE A 215 -20.02 -1.17 -4.06
C ILE A 215 -20.79 -2.50 -4.16
N GLY A 216 -20.08 -3.63 -4.17
CA GLY A 216 -20.66 -4.98 -4.25
C GLY A 216 -21.80 -5.28 -3.27
N PRO A 217 -21.71 -4.92 -1.97
CA PRO A 217 -22.83 -5.08 -1.05
C PRO A 217 -23.90 -3.98 -1.13
N LEU A 218 -23.56 -2.74 -1.51
CA LEU A 218 -24.52 -1.62 -1.53
C LEU A 218 -25.44 -1.59 -2.76
N ILE A 219 -25.03 -2.15 -3.91
CA ILE A 219 -25.88 -2.27 -5.12
C ILE A 219 -27.18 -3.06 -4.85
N HIS A 220 -27.19 -3.93 -3.84
CA HIS A 220 -28.37 -4.70 -3.40
C HIS A 220 -29.34 -3.91 -2.52
N LYS A 221 -28.99 -2.68 -2.15
CA LYS A 221 -29.72 -1.84 -1.20
C LYS A 221 -30.08 -0.46 -1.81
N LEU A 222 -29.31 0.00 -2.80
CA LEU A 222 -29.37 1.35 -3.35
C LEU A 222 -29.19 1.32 -4.88
N SER A 223 -30.17 1.85 -5.62
CA SER A 223 -30.15 1.88 -7.09
C SER A 223 -29.28 2.99 -7.69
N SER A 224 -28.96 4.02 -6.90
CA SER A 224 -28.06 5.11 -7.26
C SER A 224 -27.39 5.67 -6.01
N PHE A 225 -26.07 5.84 -6.03
CA PHE A 225 -25.29 6.37 -4.92
C PHE A 225 -23.93 6.94 -5.36
N SER A 226 -23.20 7.52 -4.40
CA SER A 226 -21.87 8.11 -4.61
C SER A 226 -20.93 7.71 -3.48
N LEU A 227 -19.67 7.44 -3.80
CA LEU A 227 -18.60 7.11 -2.83
C LEU A 227 -17.36 7.98 -3.09
N PRO A 228 -16.69 8.53 -2.05
CA PRO A 228 -15.49 9.35 -2.24
C PRO A 228 -14.35 8.61 -2.94
N HIS A 229 -13.66 9.30 -3.84
CA HIS A 229 -12.50 8.78 -4.56
C HIS A 229 -11.28 8.71 -3.64
N ALA A 230 -10.74 7.50 -3.43
CA ALA A 230 -9.56 7.27 -2.60
C ALA A 230 -8.28 7.91 -3.19
N GLN A 231 -7.58 8.70 -2.40
CA GLN A 231 -6.42 9.50 -2.82
C GLN A 231 -5.07 8.86 -2.42
N GLY A 232 -3.97 9.43 -2.93
CA GLY A 232 -2.64 9.29 -2.30
C GLY A 232 -1.99 7.90 -2.30
N CYS A 233 -2.11 7.12 -3.38
CA CYS A 233 -1.36 5.86 -3.51
C CYS A 233 -0.02 6.06 -4.23
N ASN A 234 1.03 6.37 -3.47
CA ASN A 234 2.35 6.70 -4.03
C ASN A 234 3.12 5.49 -4.62
N LEU A 235 2.53 4.28 -4.60
CA LEU A 235 3.12 3.06 -5.16
C LEU A 235 3.09 3.00 -6.70
N GLY A 236 2.18 3.73 -7.35
CA GLY A 236 1.96 3.64 -8.80
C GLY A 236 0.51 3.96 -9.22
N ARG A 237 0.20 3.88 -10.52
CA ARG A 237 -1.10 4.24 -11.11
C ARG A 237 -2.15 3.12 -10.92
N ARG A 238 -2.51 2.87 -9.65
CA ARG A 238 -3.57 1.91 -9.30
C ARG A 238 -4.95 2.47 -9.68
N THR A 239 -5.48 2.05 -10.82
CA THR A 239 -6.85 2.38 -11.28
C THR A 239 -7.91 1.62 -10.46
N ILE A 240 -9.17 1.65 -10.90
CA ILE A 240 -10.23 0.73 -10.43
C ILE A 240 -10.81 -0.13 -11.57
N ALA A 241 -10.14 -0.22 -12.72
CA ALA A 241 -10.68 -0.81 -13.95
C ALA A 241 -11.24 -2.23 -13.75
N ALA A 242 -10.54 -3.07 -12.97
CA ALA A 242 -10.99 -4.42 -12.60
C ALA A 242 -12.28 -4.47 -11.76
N HIS A 243 -12.56 -3.43 -10.96
CA HIS A 243 -13.84 -3.30 -10.28
C HIS A 243 -14.93 -2.83 -11.25
N THR A 244 -14.61 -1.86 -12.13
CA THR A 244 -15.56 -1.29 -13.09
C THR A 244 -16.06 -2.32 -14.09
N TYR A 245 -15.17 -2.91 -14.90
CA TYR A 245 -15.58 -3.78 -16.01
C TYR A 245 -16.33 -5.03 -15.53
N ALA A 246 -15.91 -5.62 -14.40
CA ALA A 246 -16.56 -6.80 -13.85
C ALA A 246 -17.90 -6.50 -13.13
N LEU A 247 -18.12 -5.26 -12.64
CA LEU A 247 -19.44 -4.84 -12.14
C LEU A 247 -20.39 -4.41 -13.28
N GLU A 248 -19.86 -3.90 -14.39
CA GLU A 248 -20.64 -3.56 -15.59
C GLU A 248 -21.33 -4.79 -16.18
N GLU A 249 -20.71 -5.96 -16.11
CA GLU A 249 -21.34 -7.24 -16.46
C GLU A 249 -22.57 -7.58 -15.61
N PHE A 250 -22.68 -7.13 -14.36
CA PHE A 250 -23.91 -7.27 -13.56
C PHE A 250 -24.96 -6.20 -13.87
N GLY A 251 -24.66 -5.23 -14.75
CA GLY A 251 -25.54 -4.10 -15.05
C GLY A 251 -25.37 -2.90 -14.10
N VAL A 252 -24.20 -2.77 -13.45
CA VAL A 252 -23.82 -1.61 -12.61
C VAL A 252 -22.97 -0.64 -13.44
N LYS A 253 -23.30 0.65 -13.46
CA LYS A 253 -22.50 1.69 -14.14
C LYS A 253 -21.74 2.52 -13.11
N ILE A 254 -20.43 2.70 -13.32
CA ILE A 254 -19.56 3.50 -12.44
C ILE A 254 -18.96 4.66 -13.24
N LYS A 255 -19.41 5.89 -12.95
CA LYS A 255 -18.86 7.13 -13.52
C LYS A 255 -17.87 7.74 -12.53
N THR A 256 -16.59 7.79 -12.90
CA THR A 256 -15.57 8.46 -12.07
C THR A 256 -15.61 9.97 -12.30
N THR A 257 -15.70 10.73 -11.23
CA THR A 257 -15.60 12.21 -11.22
C THR A 257 -14.30 12.65 -10.55
N SER A 258 -14.04 13.96 -10.47
CA SER A 258 -12.86 14.52 -9.80
C SER A 258 -12.78 14.26 -8.29
N GLN A 259 -13.89 13.90 -7.64
CA GLN A 259 -13.96 13.70 -6.18
C GLN A 259 -14.64 12.39 -5.75
N ASN A 260 -15.50 11.81 -6.58
CA ASN A 260 -16.31 10.64 -6.24
C ASN A 260 -16.43 9.64 -7.37
N TYR A 261 -16.72 8.38 -7.04
CA TYR A 261 -17.35 7.43 -7.94
C TYR A 261 -18.87 7.59 -7.82
N GLU A 262 -19.55 7.88 -8.93
CA GLU A 262 -21.01 7.84 -9.04
C GLU A 262 -21.41 6.44 -9.52
N ILE A 263 -22.22 5.73 -8.73
CA ILE A 263 -22.67 4.36 -9.01
C ILE A 263 -24.17 4.37 -9.28
N SER A 264 -24.60 3.68 -10.33
CA SER A 264 -26.02 3.41 -10.59
C SER A 264 -26.22 1.98 -11.06
N THR A 265 -27.35 1.36 -10.72
CA THR A 265 -27.66 -0.02 -11.07
C THR A 265 -28.89 -0.09 -11.97
N SER A 266 -28.79 -0.87 -13.04
CA SER A 266 -29.97 -1.38 -13.75
C SER A 266 -30.51 -2.64 -13.07
N LYS A 267 -31.33 -3.45 -13.77
CA LYS A 267 -31.73 -4.77 -13.28
C LYS A 267 -30.50 -5.67 -13.16
N LEU A 268 -30.09 -5.99 -11.93
CA LEU A 268 -28.98 -6.90 -11.67
C LEU A 268 -29.27 -8.28 -12.28
N LYS A 269 -28.27 -8.85 -12.95
CA LYS A 269 -28.31 -10.14 -13.66
C LYS A 269 -27.08 -10.97 -13.34
N THR A 270 -27.15 -12.29 -13.50
CA THR A 270 -25.98 -13.16 -13.48
C THR A 270 -25.06 -12.91 -14.67
N ALA A 271 -23.78 -13.28 -14.55
CA ALA A 271 -22.78 -13.06 -15.58
C ALA A 271 -21.70 -14.17 -15.63
N ASN A 272 -21.00 -14.26 -16.77
CA ASN A 272 -19.76 -15.00 -16.90
C ASN A 272 -18.63 -13.99 -17.06
N ILE A 273 -18.01 -13.63 -15.95
CA ILE A 273 -17.01 -12.57 -15.85
C ILE A 273 -15.62 -13.16 -16.12
N VAL A 274 -14.84 -12.50 -16.97
CA VAL A 274 -13.38 -12.62 -16.97
C VAL A 274 -12.82 -11.38 -16.29
N MET A 275 -12.09 -11.56 -15.20
CA MET A 275 -11.46 -10.45 -14.49
C MET A 275 -10.41 -9.77 -15.37
N TYR A 276 -10.39 -8.44 -15.41
CA TYR A 276 -9.38 -7.68 -16.17
C TYR A 276 -7.95 -7.86 -15.62
N GLU A 277 -7.84 -8.02 -14.30
CA GLU A 277 -6.64 -8.46 -13.60
C GLU A 277 -7.07 -9.31 -12.39
N SER A 278 -6.21 -10.24 -11.96
CA SER A 278 -6.36 -11.05 -10.74
C SER A 278 -6.15 -10.20 -9.46
N GLY A 279 -6.88 -9.09 -9.33
CA GLY A 279 -6.79 -8.16 -8.21
C GLY A 279 -7.69 -8.57 -7.04
N ASP A 280 -7.10 -8.78 -5.86
CA ASP A 280 -7.79 -9.26 -4.64
C ASP A 280 -9.07 -8.46 -4.33
N THR A 281 -8.95 -7.15 -4.17
CA THR A 281 -10.07 -6.26 -3.80
C THR A 281 -11.15 -6.15 -4.86
N ALA A 282 -10.80 -6.39 -6.13
CA ALA A 282 -11.78 -6.48 -7.20
C ALA A 282 -12.56 -7.79 -7.06
N CYS A 283 -11.86 -8.92 -6.89
CA CYS A 283 -12.49 -10.23 -6.72
C CYS A 283 -13.42 -10.28 -5.49
N GLU A 284 -13.02 -9.72 -4.34
CA GLU A 284 -13.87 -9.60 -3.14
C GLU A 284 -15.16 -8.77 -3.39
N ASN A 285 -15.03 -7.70 -4.18
CA ASN A 285 -16.14 -6.81 -4.57
C ASN A 285 -17.10 -7.47 -5.59
N ILE A 286 -16.58 -8.34 -6.48
CA ILE A 286 -17.39 -9.14 -7.41
C ILE A 286 -18.06 -10.32 -6.71
N LEU A 287 -17.39 -10.98 -5.77
CA LEU A 287 -17.98 -12.04 -4.94
C LEU A 287 -19.16 -11.52 -4.11
N THR A 288 -18.98 -10.38 -3.43
CA THR A 288 -20.06 -9.75 -2.65
C THR A 288 -21.20 -9.22 -3.52
N ALA A 289 -20.92 -8.76 -4.74
CA ALA A 289 -21.96 -8.46 -5.73
C ALA A 289 -22.73 -9.74 -6.14
N ALA A 290 -22.04 -10.80 -6.59
CA ALA A 290 -22.65 -12.04 -7.07
C ALA A 290 -23.48 -12.76 -6.00
N ALA A 291 -23.08 -12.70 -4.73
CA ALA A 291 -23.69 -13.40 -3.60
C ALA A 291 -25.21 -13.22 -3.47
N LEU A 292 -25.75 -12.06 -3.87
CA LEU A 292 -27.19 -11.75 -3.80
C LEU A 292 -27.89 -11.64 -5.17
N ILE A 293 -27.19 -12.00 -6.26
CA ILE A 293 -27.77 -12.09 -7.60
C ILE A 293 -28.25 -13.52 -7.81
N GLN A 294 -29.56 -13.76 -7.73
CA GLN A 294 -30.11 -15.12 -7.76
C GLN A 294 -29.78 -15.85 -9.07
N GLY A 295 -29.05 -16.98 -8.95
CA GLY A 295 -28.60 -17.81 -10.06
C GLY A 295 -27.10 -18.10 -10.03
N ILE A 296 -26.55 -18.57 -11.14
CA ILE A 296 -25.13 -18.94 -11.27
C ILE A 296 -24.34 -17.81 -11.91
N THR A 297 -23.26 -17.36 -11.26
CA THR A 297 -22.26 -16.44 -11.81
C THR A 297 -20.89 -17.12 -11.85
N THR A 298 -20.22 -17.06 -12.99
CA THR A 298 -18.83 -17.56 -13.14
C THR A 298 -17.86 -16.37 -13.08
N ILE A 299 -16.76 -16.51 -12.34
CA ILE A 299 -15.69 -15.51 -12.24
C ILE A 299 -14.37 -16.19 -12.61
N SER A 300 -13.91 -15.99 -13.84
CA SER A 300 -12.66 -16.51 -14.39
C SER A 300 -11.53 -15.50 -14.24
N PHE A 301 -10.29 -15.99 -14.07
CA PHE A 301 -9.12 -15.20 -13.66
C PHE A 301 -9.32 -14.50 -12.31
N ALA A 302 -10.12 -15.13 -11.44
CA ALA A 302 -10.29 -14.75 -10.04
C ALA A 302 -8.96 -14.84 -9.27
N SER A 303 -8.78 -13.97 -8.27
CA SER A 303 -7.62 -14.09 -7.38
C SER A 303 -7.84 -15.21 -6.36
N ALA A 304 -6.98 -16.21 -6.38
CA ALA A 304 -7.00 -17.34 -5.45
C ALA A 304 -6.38 -17.00 -4.06
N ASN A 305 -6.13 -15.72 -3.77
CA ASN A 305 -5.37 -15.23 -2.61
C ASN A 305 -6.17 -15.33 -1.28
N TYR A 306 -5.47 -15.30 -0.14
CA TYR A 306 -6.03 -15.70 1.16
C TYR A 306 -7.26 -14.90 1.62
N MET A 307 -7.28 -13.58 1.41
CA MET A 307 -8.42 -12.73 1.75
C MET A 307 -9.66 -13.00 0.88
N VAL A 308 -9.46 -13.38 -0.38
CA VAL A 308 -10.55 -13.74 -1.29
C VAL A 308 -11.18 -15.06 -0.87
N GLN A 309 -10.35 -16.04 -0.47
CA GLN A 309 -10.84 -17.30 0.11
C GLN A 309 -11.61 -17.06 1.43
N GLU A 310 -11.15 -16.16 2.29
CA GLU A 310 -11.83 -15.76 3.53
C GLU A 310 -13.24 -15.20 3.25
N VAL A 311 -13.38 -14.32 2.25
CA VAL A 311 -14.68 -13.81 1.81
C VAL A 311 -15.57 -14.94 1.26
N CYS A 312 -15.01 -15.90 0.51
CA CYS A 312 -15.77 -17.07 0.05
C CYS A 312 -16.29 -17.93 1.22
N PHE A 313 -15.44 -18.24 2.21
CA PHE A 313 -15.83 -19.05 3.37
C PHE A 313 -16.89 -18.34 4.26
N PHE A 314 -16.80 -17.01 4.38
CA PHE A 314 -17.84 -16.22 5.05
C PHE A 314 -19.17 -16.22 4.28
N LEU A 315 -19.13 -16.15 2.94
CA LEU A 315 -20.30 -16.30 2.09
C LEU A 315 -20.94 -17.69 2.21
N GLU A 316 -20.15 -18.76 2.27
CA GLU A 316 -20.65 -20.12 2.58
C GLU A 316 -21.33 -20.18 3.96
N ALA A 317 -20.75 -19.56 4.98
CA ALA A 317 -21.34 -19.52 6.33
C ALA A 317 -22.67 -18.74 6.40
N LEU A 318 -22.89 -17.81 5.46
CA LEU A 318 -24.15 -17.10 5.23
C LEU A 318 -25.15 -17.86 4.33
N GLY A 319 -24.76 -19.00 3.75
CA GLY A 319 -25.60 -19.86 2.92
C GLY A 319 -25.44 -19.68 1.40
N VAL A 320 -24.42 -18.95 0.93
CA VAL A 320 -24.09 -18.80 -0.50
C VAL A 320 -23.10 -19.88 -0.89
N LYS A 321 -23.46 -20.80 -1.80
CA LYS A 321 -22.52 -21.80 -2.31
C LYS A 321 -21.51 -21.15 -3.26
N VAL A 322 -20.23 -21.44 -3.07
CA VAL A 322 -19.14 -21.01 -3.96
C VAL A 322 -18.26 -22.21 -4.31
N ASP A 323 -18.32 -22.69 -5.56
CA ASP A 323 -17.39 -23.72 -6.04
C ASP A 323 -16.06 -23.10 -6.50
N GLY A 324 -14.99 -23.88 -6.44
CA GLY A 324 -13.67 -23.50 -6.97
C GLY A 324 -12.80 -22.64 -6.05
N ILE A 325 -13.18 -22.45 -4.78
CA ILE A 325 -12.45 -21.60 -3.81
C ILE A 325 -10.96 -21.99 -3.74
N GLY A 326 -10.08 -21.00 -3.92
CA GLY A 326 -8.63 -21.20 -3.96
C GLY A 326 -8.07 -21.58 -5.34
N THR A 327 -8.90 -21.58 -6.38
CA THR A 327 -8.50 -21.66 -7.80
C THR A 327 -8.72 -20.33 -8.52
N SER A 328 -8.29 -20.23 -9.78
CA SER A 328 -8.48 -19.05 -10.64
C SER A 328 -9.89 -18.91 -11.24
N THR A 329 -10.82 -19.84 -10.93
CA THR A 329 -12.20 -19.81 -11.42
C THR A 329 -13.17 -20.12 -10.30
N LEU A 330 -14.06 -19.17 -9.98
CA LEU A 330 -15.07 -19.30 -8.94
C LEU A 330 -16.46 -19.38 -9.56
N ILE A 331 -17.33 -20.24 -9.03
CA ILE A 331 -18.74 -20.33 -9.44
C ILE A 331 -19.60 -20.02 -8.23
N VAL A 332 -20.26 -18.86 -8.26
CA VAL A 332 -21.11 -18.35 -7.17
C VAL A 332 -22.56 -18.68 -7.48
N HIS A 333 -23.23 -19.38 -6.55
CA HIS A 333 -24.67 -19.64 -6.60
C HIS A 333 -25.36 -18.60 -5.72
N GLY A 334 -25.67 -17.44 -6.29
CA GLY A 334 -26.24 -16.32 -5.56
C GLY A 334 -27.68 -16.56 -5.12
N ILE A 335 -28.07 -15.96 -3.99
CA ILE A 335 -29.34 -16.20 -3.30
C ILE A 335 -30.16 -14.92 -3.13
N LYS A 336 -31.48 -15.03 -2.94
CA LYS A 336 -32.41 -13.89 -2.92
C LYS A 336 -32.17 -12.87 -1.79
N GLY A 337 -31.45 -13.24 -0.72
CA GLY A 337 -31.21 -12.37 0.43
C GLY A 337 -30.66 -13.12 1.64
N ILE A 338 -29.93 -12.40 2.49
CA ILE A 338 -29.35 -12.91 3.73
C ILE A 338 -29.95 -12.15 4.92
N ASN A 339 -30.47 -12.86 5.92
CA ASN A 339 -31.01 -12.32 7.17
C ASN A 339 -30.85 -13.37 8.28
N LYS A 340 -29.66 -13.45 8.86
CA LYS A 340 -29.25 -14.47 9.82
C LYS A 340 -28.35 -13.83 10.87
N ASP A 341 -28.52 -14.20 12.14
CA ASP A 341 -27.55 -13.87 13.17
C ASP A 341 -26.41 -14.90 13.12
N ILE A 342 -25.17 -14.43 13.06
CA ILE A 342 -24.00 -15.27 12.76
C ILE A 342 -22.74 -14.81 13.51
N GLU A 343 -21.94 -15.79 13.91
CA GLU A 343 -20.56 -15.60 14.37
C GLU A 343 -19.59 -16.22 13.35
N TYR A 344 -18.51 -15.52 13.02
CA TYR A 344 -17.50 -15.98 12.05
C TYR A 344 -16.09 -15.57 12.47
N TRP A 345 -15.08 -16.39 12.20
CA TRP A 345 -13.67 -16.13 12.53
C TRP A 345 -12.85 -15.83 11.29
N ASN A 346 -12.11 -14.72 11.31
CA ASN A 346 -11.07 -14.40 10.33
C ASN A 346 -9.80 -15.25 10.59
N SER A 347 -9.10 -15.66 9.54
CA SER A 347 -7.83 -16.39 9.62
C SER A 347 -6.62 -15.48 9.90
N GLU A 348 -5.47 -16.08 10.16
CA GLU A 348 -4.16 -15.45 10.40
C GLU A 348 -3.53 -14.82 9.15
N ASP A 349 -2.65 -13.82 9.34
CA ASP A 349 -2.00 -13.09 8.24
C ASP A 349 -0.69 -13.78 7.77
N PRO A 350 -0.61 -14.32 6.54
CA PRO A 350 0.62 -14.89 6.02
C PRO A 350 1.72 -13.82 5.84
N ILE A 351 1.35 -12.56 5.63
CA ILE A 351 2.33 -11.49 5.46
C ILE A 351 2.99 -11.14 6.80
N GLU A 352 2.27 -11.25 7.91
CA GLU A 352 2.89 -11.10 9.23
C GLU A 352 3.77 -12.30 9.60
N SER A 353 3.36 -13.50 9.20
CA SER A 353 4.22 -14.70 9.32
C SER A 353 5.54 -14.50 8.57
N MET A 354 5.49 -14.03 7.31
CA MET A 354 6.70 -13.73 6.51
C MET A 354 7.52 -12.57 7.09
N MET A 355 6.87 -11.56 7.68
CA MET A 355 7.52 -10.46 8.38
C MET A 355 8.34 -10.97 9.59
N PHE A 356 7.79 -11.88 10.41
CA PHE A 356 8.53 -12.52 11.50
C PHE A 356 9.60 -13.52 11.03
N ILE A 357 9.34 -14.28 9.96
CA ILE A 357 10.35 -15.15 9.31
C ILE A 357 11.56 -14.29 8.92
N SER A 358 11.33 -13.18 8.24
CA SER A 358 12.36 -12.22 7.86
C SER A 358 13.07 -11.61 9.07
N ALA A 359 12.35 -11.21 10.12
CA ALA A 359 12.95 -10.65 11.34
C ALA A 359 13.88 -11.65 12.04
N CYS A 360 13.46 -12.91 12.18
CA CYS A 360 14.26 -14.00 12.76
C CYS A 360 15.54 -14.26 11.96
N ILE A 361 15.43 -14.28 10.63
CA ILE A 361 16.54 -14.53 9.72
C ILE A 361 17.62 -13.44 9.85
N VAL A 362 17.23 -12.16 9.78
CA VAL A 362 18.23 -11.09 9.70
C VAL A 362 18.96 -10.82 11.00
N THR A 363 18.32 -11.16 12.13
CA THR A 363 18.90 -11.11 13.48
C THR A 363 19.71 -12.36 13.86
N ASP A 364 19.85 -13.34 12.95
CA ASP A 364 20.53 -14.63 13.18
C ASP A 364 19.98 -15.39 14.40
N SER A 365 18.66 -15.44 14.50
CA SER A 365 17.93 -15.87 15.69
C SER A 365 17.44 -17.32 15.63
N LYS A 366 17.05 -17.86 16.80
CA LYS A 366 16.18 -19.04 16.88
C LYS A 366 14.82 -18.59 17.41
N LEU A 367 13.76 -18.80 16.63
CA LEU A 367 12.40 -18.38 16.96
C LEU A 367 11.39 -19.42 16.47
N THR A 368 10.35 -19.67 17.26
CA THR A 368 9.15 -20.36 16.80
C THR A 368 8.08 -19.33 16.43
N ILE A 369 7.51 -19.43 15.23
CA ILE A 369 6.39 -18.61 14.79
C ILE A 369 5.18 -19.54 14.70
N THR A 370 4.19 -19.33 15.55
CA THR A 370 2.99 -20.18 15.63
C THR A 370 1.83 -19.61 14.82
N ARG A 371 0.93 -20.49 14.40
CA ARG A 371 -0.27 -20.16 13.58
C ARG A 371 0.06 -19.57 12.20
N CYS A 372 1.14 -20.00 11.55
CA CYS A 372 1.49 -19.55 10.20
C CYS A 372 0.55 -20.18 9.15
N PRO A 373 -0.14 -19.41 8.28
CA PRO A 373 -0.94 -19.93 7.16
C PRO A 373 -0.05 -20.62 6.12
N ILE A 374 0.12 -21.94 6.24
CA ILE A 374 1.27 -22.65 5.67
C ILE A 374 1.19 -22.81 4.14
N ASP A 375 -0.02 -22.91 3.60
CA ASP A 375 -0.24 -23.02 2.15
C ASP A 375 0.16 -21.69 1.45
N PHE A 376 -0.14 -20.54 2.06
CA PHE A 376 0.22 -19.19 1.60
C PHE A 376 1.68 -18.76 1.89
N LEU A 377 2.51 -19.71 2.36
CA LEU A 377 3.94 -19.54 2.61
C LEU A 377 4.79 -20.61 1.92
N SER A 378 4.17 -21.55 1.19
CA SER A 378 4.83 -22.77 0.74
C SER A 378 5.93 -22.51 -0.31
N LEU A 379 5.73 -21.56 -1.23
CA LEU A 379 6.76 -21.19 -2.21
C LEU A 379 7.85 -20.31 -1.58
N GLU A 380 7.49 -19.43 -0.64
CA GLU A 380 8.42 -18.63 0.13
C GLU A 380 9.38 -19.52 0.93
N LEU A 381 8.84 -20.51 1.67
CA LEU A 381 9.63 -21.46 2.47
C LEU A 381 10.53 -22.36 1.60
N GLU A 382 10.06 -22.80 0.42
CA GLU A 382 10.91 -23.56 -0.51
C GLU A 382 12.03 -22.67 -1.10
N LYS A 383 11.76 -21.42 -1.46
CA LYS A 383 12.81 -20.47 -1.90
C LYS A 383 13.83 -20.22 -0.78
N LEU A 384 13.38 -20.02 0.46
CA LEU A 384 14.27 -19.85 1.63
C LEU A 384 15.10 -21.12 1.93
N LYS A 385 14.51 -22.31 1.80
CA LYS A 385 15.22 -23.61 1.89
C LYS A 385 16.32 -23.70 0.83
N ARG A 386 16.07 -23.26 -0.41
CA ARG A 386 17.10 -23.18 -1.47
C ARG A 386 18.15 -22.08 -1.21
N MET A 387 17.86 -21.08 -0.40
CA MET A 387 18.84 -20.12 0.16
C MET A 387 19.66 -20.70 1.34
N ASN A 388 19.49 -21.98 1.68
CA ASN A 388 20.06 -22.67 2.86
C ASN A 388 19.44 -22.28 4.22
N LEU A 389 18.20 -21.79 4.28
CA LEU A 389 17.52 -21.58 5.57
C LEU A 389 17.23 -22.93 6.25
N LYS A 390 17.64 -23.05 7.51
CA LYS A 390 17.26 -24.14 8.41
C LYS A 390 15.96 -23.78 9.14
N PHE A 391 14.92 -24.55 8.90
CA PHE A 391 13.66 -24.49 9.66
C PHE A 391 13.04 -25.88 9.79
N LYS A 392 12.10 -26.03 10.72
CA LYS A 392 11.19 -27.17 10.84
C LYS A 392 9.75 -26.68 10.78
N ILE A 393 8.91 -27.40 10.04
CA ILE A 393 7.45 -27.32 10.22
C ILE A 393 7.12 -28.30 11.34
N LEU A 394 6.45 -27.82 12.38
CA LEU A 394 6.06 -28.61 13.55
C LEU A 394 4.61 -29.13 13.36
N LYS A 395 3.71 -28.85 14.31
CA LYS A 395 2.31 -29.25 14.25
C LYS A 395 1.60 -28.54 13.08
N ARG A 396 0.81 -29.29 12.31
CA ARG A 396 -0.19 -28.75 11.37
C ARG A 396 -1.59 -28.85 12.00
N TYR A 397 -2.43 -27.85 11.77
CA TYR A 397 -3.80 -27.75 12.29
C TYR A 397 -4.63 -26.76 11.46
N TYR A 398 -5.88 -26.52 11.82
CA TYR A 398 -6.75 -25.53 11.16
C TYR A 398 -6.88 -24.24 11.98
N SER A 399 -7.14 -23.13 11.28
CA SER A 399 -7.56 -21.87 11.90
C SER A 399 -8.95 -22.01 12.55
N TYR A 400 -9.37 -21.00 13.32
CA TYR A 400 -10.68 -20.98 13.98
C TYR A 400 -11.85 -20.93 12.98
N ASN A 401 -11.61 -20.58 11.71
CA ASN A 401 -12.58 -20.71 10.63
C ASN A 401 -12.78 -22.16 10.14
N GLY A 402 -11.96 -23.12 10.58
CA GLY A 402 -12.01 -24.53 10.18
C GLY A 402 -11.55 -24.81 8.73
N ARG A 403 -11.06 -23.80 8.01
CA ARG A 403 -10.73 -23.88 6.56
C ARG A 403 -9.25 -23.64 6.28
N THR A 404 -8.65 -22.59 6.84
CA THR A 404 -7.24 -22.26 6.58
C THR A 404 -6.32 -23.25 7.28
N LYS A 405 -5.37 -23.85 6.54
CA LYS A 405 -4.33 -24.71 7.12
C LYS A 405 -3.25 -23.85 7.78
N LEU A 406 -2.97 -24.14 9.04
CA LEU A 406 -1.93 -23.52 9.84
C LEU A 406 -0.80 -24.52 10.13
N ALA A 407 0.39 -23.99 10.39
CA ALA A 407 1.47 -24.72 11.03
C ALA A 407 2.31 -23.82 11.94
N ASP A 408 3.01 -24.43 12.89
CA ASP A 408 4.05 -23.74 13.66
C ASP A 408 5.42 -23.97 12.99
N ILE A 409 6.23 -22.93 12.88
CA ILE A 409 7.51 -22.94 12.15
C ILE A 409 8.65 -22.58 13.13
N GLU A 410 9.56 -23.51 13.37
CA GLU A 410 10.77 -23.29 14.17
C GLU A 410 11.95 -22.95 13.23
N ILE A 411 12.51 -21.75 13.36
CA ILE A 411 13.60 -21.22 12.52
C ILE A 411 14.92 -21.26 13.29
N PHE A 412 16.03 -21.53 12.59
CA PHE A 412 17.37 -21.63 13.18
C PHE A 412 18.40 -20.71 12.48
N PRO A 413 19.44 -20.26 13.21
CA PRO A 413 20.60 -19.55 12.65
C PRO A 413 21.20 -20.27 11.44
N SER A 414 21.44 -19.54 10.35
CA SER A 414 21.65 -20.13 9.01
C SER A 414 22.64 -19.34 8.15
N LYS A 415 23.61 -20.04 7.54
CA LYS A 415 24.55 -19.46 6.56
C LYS A 415 23.89 -19.37 5.18
N LEU A 416 23.12 -18.30 4.96
CA LEU A 416 22.36 -18.10 3.73
C LEU A 416 23.23 -17.81 2.51
N LYS A 417 22.79 -18.30 1.35
CA LYS A 417 23.30 -17.96 0.01
C LYS A 417 22.22 -17.27 -0.82
N ALA A 418 22.63 -16.42 -1.75
CA ALA A 418 21.73 -15.90 -2.78
C ALA A 418 21.17 -17.05 -3.65
N LEU A 419 20.00 -16.83 -4.25
CA LEU A 419 19.52 -17.69 -5.33
C LEU A 419 20.17 -17.27 -6.65
N VAL A 420 20.35 -18.23 -7.56
CA VAL A 420 20.79 -17.97 -8.94
C VAL A 420 19.66 -17.26 -9.71
N ASP A 421 18.42 -17.70 -9.49
CA ASP A 421 17.23 -17.10 -10.09
C ASP A 421 16.83 -15.78 -9.41
N LYS A 422 16.17 -14.92 -10.18
CA LYS A 422 15.42 -13.78 -9.66
C LYS A 422 14.31 -14.22 -8.69
N ILE A 423 14.04 -13.40 -7.68
CA ILE A 423 12.88 -13.53 -6.80
C ILE A 423 11.84 -12.50 -7.25
N HIS A 424 10.62 -12.95 -7.54
CA HIS A 424 9.51 -12.11 -7.96
C HIS A 424 8.18 -12.68 -7.45
N SER A 425 7.18 -11.81 -7.29
CA SER A 425 5.81 -12.19 -7.03
C SER A 425 5.08 -12.60 -8.31
N ASN A 426 3.99 -13.35 -8.14
CA ASN A 426 2.90 -13.52 -9.10
C ASN A 426 1.58 -13.54 -8.28
N PRO A 427 0.39 -13.60 -8.90
CA PRO A 427 -0.81 -14.06 -8.19
C PRO A 427 -0.59 -15.43 -7.53
N TYR A 428 -1.33 -15.73 -6.45
CA TYR A 428 -1.28 -17.04 -5.78
C TYR A 428 -1.62 -18.17 -6.78
N PRO A 429 -0.87 -19.29 -6.84
CA PRO A 429 0.10 -19.81 -5.85
C PRO A 429 1.57 -19.34 -6.02
N GLY A 430 1.83 -18.23 -6.71
CA GLY A 430 3.14 -17.56 -6.68
C GLY A 430 3.50 -16.94 -5.32
N ILE A 431 4.74 -16.45 -5.19
CA ILE A 431 5.18 -15.67 -4.01
C ILE A 431 4.23 -14.49 -3.85
N ASN A 432 3.68 -14.33 -2.65
CA ASN A 432 2.66 -13.32 -2.41
C ASN A 432 3.22 -11.92 -2.71
N ILE A 433 2.42 -11.11 -3.40
CA ILE A 433 2.78 -9.75 -3.80
C ILE A 433 3.18 -8.90 -2.58
N ASP A 434 2.60 -9.14 -1.41
CA ASP A 434 2.98 -8.44 -0.17
C ASP A 434 4.07 -9.15 0.65
N ASN A 435 4.44 -10.39 0.32
CA ASN A 435 5.59 -11.11 0.88
C ASN A 435 6.92 -10.73 0.20
N LEU A 436 6.90 -10.44 -1.11
CA LEU A 436 8.10 -10.13 -1.90
C LEU A 436 9.06 -9.10 -1.23
N PRO A 437 8.59 -7.98 -0.64
CA PRO A 437 9.48 -7.03 0.04
C PRO A 437 10.32 -7.64 1.17
N PHE A 438 9.85 -8.68 1.85
CA PHE A 438 10.57 -9.32 2.95
C PHE A 438 11.75 -10.20 2.48
N PHE A 439 11.86 -10.49 1.19
CA PHE A 439 13.08 -11.07 0.63
C PHE A 439 14.22 -10.05 0.50
N VAL A 440 13.95 -8.75 0.48
CA VAL A 440 14.99 -7.70 0.39
C VAL A 440 15.98 -7.76 1.56
N PRO A 441 15.56 -7.70 2.85
CA PRO A 441 16.50 -7.73 3.97
C PRO A 441 17.12 -9.12 4.18
N ILE A 442 16.44 -10.19 3.75
CA ILE A 442 17.00 -11.55 3.70
C ILE A 442 18.14 -11.62 2.66
N ALA A 443 17.95 -11.03 1.47
CA ALA A 443 18.97 -10.96 0.42
C ALA A 443 20.20 -10.14 0.83
N ILE A 444 20.04 -9.07 1.64
CA ILE A 444 21.19 -8.33 2.22
C ILE A 444 22.08 -9.25 3.08
N ARG A 445 21.48 -10.23 3.78
CA ARG A 445 22.22 -11.16 4.66
C ARG A 445 22.77 -12.38 3.92
N ALA A 446 22.18 -12.76 2.79
CA ALA A 446 22.57 -13.93 2.02
C ALA A 446 23.83 -13.68 1.18
N LYS A 447 24.84 -14.56 1.22
CA LYS A 447 26.08 -14.36 0.45
C LYS A 447 25.81 -14.50 -1.06
N GLY A 448 26.13 -13.45 -1.83
CA GLY A 448 26.01 -13.41 -3.29
C GLY A 448 25.14 -12.26 -3.79
N GLN A 449 24.84 -12.22 -5.09
CA GLN A 449 23.93 -11.25 -5.68
C GLN A 449 22.54 -11.86 -5.87
N THR A 450 21.49 -11.15 -5.46
CA THR A 450 20.08 -11.51 -5.72
C THR A 450 19.41 -10.40 -6.54
N MET A 451 18.62 -10.74 -7.56
CA MET A 451 17.70 -9.78 -8.20
C MET A 451 16.29 -9.94 -7.62
N ILE A 452 15.72 -8.84 -7.13
CA ILE A 452 14.30 -8.72 -6.76
C ILE A 452 13.59 -8.03 -7.92
N HIS A 453 12.45 -8.57 -8.37
CA HIS A 453 11.61 -7.98 -9.42
C HIS A 453 10.17 -7.82 -8.95
N ASP A 454 9.77 -6.56 -8.75
CA ASP A 454 8.51 -6.11 -8.16
C ASP A 454 7.62 -5.46 -9.23
N TRP A 455 7.21 -6.27 -10.21
CA TRP A 455 6.50 -5.82 -11.42
C TRP A 455 5.11 -5.22 -11.15
N VAL A 456 4.53 -5.45 -9.98
CA VAL A 456 3.15 -5.05 -9.64
C VAL A 456 3.04 -3.58 -9.22
N TYR A 457 4.16 -2.94 -8.83
CA TYR A 457 4.14 -1.56 -8.32
C TYR A 457 5.34 -0.76 -8.81
N GLU A 458 5.05 0.26 -9.63
CA GLU A 458 6.03 1.08 -10.35
C GLU A 458 7.03 1.80 -9.43
N ASN A 459 6.65 2.15 -8.19
CA ASN A 459 7.54 2.85 -7.27
C ASN A 459 8.03 1.99 -6.08
N ARG A 460 7.57 0.74 -5.93
CA ARG A 460 7.82 0.00 -4.67
C ARG A 460 9.26 -0.46 -4.53
N ALA A 461 9.94 -0.83 -5.63
CA ALA A 461 11.34 -1.22 -5.58
C ALA A 461 12.29 -0.05 -5.29
N ILE A 462 11.90 1.18 -5.68
CA ILE A 462 12.66 2.41 -5.37
C ILE A 462 12.84 2.58 -3.86
N TYR A 463 11.80 2.32 -3.06
CA TYR A 463 11.86 2.44 -1.60
C TYR A 463 12.81 1.43 -0.93
N PHE A 464 13.23 0.37 -1.61
CA PHE A 464 14.25 -0.55 -1.07
C PHE A 464 15.64 0.12 -1.00
N THR A 465 15.91 1.13 -1.83
CA THR A 465 17.21 1.83 -1.82
C THR A 465 17.48 2.66 -0.56
N GLU A 466 16.45 2.99 0.25
CA GLU A 466 16.65 3.62 1.57
C GLU A 466 17.50 2.74 2.51
N LEU A 467 17.54 1.41 2.31
CA LEU A 467 18.39 0.51 3.08
C LEU A 467 19.89 0.74 2.87
N ASN A 468 20.30 1.39 1.77
CA ASN A 468 21.70 1.79 1.55
C ASN A 468 22.18 2.77 2.63
N ARG A 469 21.26 3.50 3.28
CA ARG A 469 21.55 4.38 4.42
C ARG A 469 21.94 3.58 5.68
N LEU A 470 21.38 2.39 5.85
CA LEU A 470 21.84 1.37 6.81
C LEU A 470 23.11 0.63 6.34
N GLY A 471 23.72 1.02 5.22
CA GLY A 471 24.92 0.38 4.68
C GLY A 471 24.65 -0.85 3.80
N ALA A 472 23.40 -1.09 3.38
CA ALA A 472 23.13 -2.11 2.36
C ALA A 472 23.80 -1.76 1.02
N ASN A 473 23.97 -2.77 0.16
CA ASN A 473 24.44 -2.60 -1.22
C ASN A 473 23.30 -3.01 -2.18
N ILE A 474 22.43 -2.04 -2.49
CA ILE A 474 21.28 -2.20 -3.38
C ILE A 474 21.39 -1.22 -4.55
N THR A 475 21.42 -1.75 -5.77
CA THR A 475 21.42 -0.99 -7.02
C THR A 475 20.05 -1.09 -7.67
N LEU A 476 19.41 0.05 -7.92
CA LEU A 476 18.19 0.12 -8.73
C LEU A 476 18.56 -0.08 -10.21
N ALA A 477 17.94 -1.07 -10.86
CA ALA A 477 18.13 -1.33 -12.28
C ALA A 477 17.08 -0.60 -13.13
N ASP A 478 15.84 -0.57 -12.66
CA ASP A 478 14.71 0.21 -13.15
C ASP A 478 13.67 0.36 -12.02
N PRO A 479 12.52 1.04 -12.20
CA PRO A 479 11.55 1.25 -11.12
C PRO A 479 10.97 -0.03 -10.48
N HIS A 480 11.06 -1.18 -11.15
CA HIS A 480 10.58 -2.49 -10.67
C HIS A 480 11.70 -3.46 -10.23
N ARG A 481 12.95 -3.25 -10.65
CA ARG A 481 14.06 -4.20 -10.42
C ARG A 481 15.18 -3.61 -9.56
N VAL A 482 15.59 -4.36 -8.53
CA VAL A 482 16.83 -4.08 -7.77
C VAL A 482 17.76 -5.29 -7.76
N TYR A 483 19.05 -5.02 -7.86
CA TYR A 483 20.11 -5.96 -7.52
C TYR A 483 20.58 -5.72 -6.09
N ILE A 484 20.73 -6.78 -5.31
CA ILE A 484 21.17 -6.73 -3.91
C ILE A 484 22.44 -7.58 -3.80
N ILE A 485 23.56 -6.95 -3.43
CA ILE A 485 24.81 -7.65 -3.12
C ILE A 485 24.85 -7.90 -1.61
N GLY A 486 24.65 -9.16 -1.24
CA GLY A 486 24.47 -9.61 0.13
C GLY A 486 25.70 -10.24 0.78
N GLY A 487 25.61 -10.38 2.10
CA GLY A 487 26.74 -10.62 3.01
C GLY A 487 27.23 -9.34 3.72
N THR A 488 26.66 -8.19 3.37
CA THR A 488 27.01 -6.86 3.90
C THR A 488 26.57 -6.70 5.37
N LYS A 489 27.38 -6.00 6.18
CA LYS A 489 27.01 -5.57 7.53
C LYS A 489 26.09 -4.35 7.49
N LEU A 490 25.05 -4.33 8.30
CA LEU A 490 24.18 -3.17 8.48
C LEU A 490 24.63 -2.32 9.70
N ARG A 491 24.57 -1.00 9.54
CA ARG A 491 24.89 0.02 10.55
C ARG A 491 23.66 0.88 10.85
N SER A 492 23.57 1.41 12.06
CA SER A 492 22.42 2.25 12.44
C SER A 492 22.34 3.58 11.68
N ALA A 493 21.13 4.03 11.38
CA ALA A 493 20.87 5.34 10.75
C ALA A 493 19.53 5.96 11.20
N GLN A 494 19.34 7.26 10.95
CA GLN A 494 18.02 7.90 11.01
C GLN A 494 17.37 7.89 9.63
N ILE A 495 16.20 7.25 9.50
CA ILE A 495 15.43 7.13 8.25
C ILE A 495 13.99 7.58 8.52
N VAL A 496 13.31 8.13 7.51
CA VAL A 496 11.87 8.46 7.57
C VAL A 496 11.09 7.34 6.90
N CYS A 497 9.97 6.90 7.47
CA CYS A 497 9.13 5.90 6.82
C CYS A 497 8.69 6.39 5.42
N PRO A 498 8.93 5.63 4.35
CA PRO A 498 8.32 5.92 3.06
C PRO A 498 6.79 5.83 3.16
N PRO A 499 6.03 6.46 2.24
CA PRO A 499 4.57 6.40 2.22
C PRO A 499 4.01 5.04 1.74
N ALA A 500 4.61 3.94 2.21
CA ALA A 500 4.34 2.57 1.81
C ALA A 500 4.55 1.59 2.99
N LEU A 501 3.50 0.81 3.31
CA LEU A 501 3.44 -0.10 4.46
C LEU A 501 4.58 -1.14 4.50
N ARG A 502 4.72 -1.96 3.45
CA ARG A 502 5.68 -3.07 3.44
C ARG A 502 7.14 -2.58 3.40
N PRO A 503 7.53 -1.57 2.58
CA PRO A 503 8.87 -0.96 2.66
C PRO A 503 9.20 -0.36 4.04
N SER A 504 8.23 0.26 4.73
CA SER A 504 8.45 0.80 6.09
C SER A 504 8.81 -0.30 7.09
N MET A 505 8.13 -1.46 7.04
CA MET A 505 8.50 -2.62 7.87
C MET A 505 9.82 -3.28 7.45
N VAL A 506 10.14 -3.30 6.16
CA VAL A 506 11.45 -3.78 5.68
C VAL A 506 12.60 -2.92 6.23
N ILE A 507 12.41 -1.60 6.35
CA ILE A 507 13.36 -0.71 7.05
C ILE A 507 13.42 -1.04 8.55
N LEU A 508 12.29 -1.23 9.24
CA LEU A 508 12.30 -1.59 10.66
C LEU A 508 13.02 -2.93 10.93
N ILE A 509 12.74 -3.97 10.12
CA ILE A 509 13.42 -5.27 10.19
C ILE A 509 14.93 -5.12 9.97
N SER A 510 15.33 -4.30 8.99
CA SER A 510 16.75 -4.03 8.73
C SER A 510 17.41 -3.29 9.89
N MET A 511 16.69 -2.41 10.59
CA MET A 511 17.15 -1.73 11.80
C MET A 511 17.30 -2.66 13.02
N LEU A 512 16.56 -3.78 13.09
CA LEU A 512 16.79 -4.81 14.13
C LEU A 512 18.15 -5.50 13.94
N ALA A 513 18.55 -5.74 12.69
CA ALA A 513 19.83 -6.36 12.34
C ALA A 513 21.02 -5.39 12.32
N ALA A 514 20.77 -4.08 12.25
CA ALA A 514 21.80 -3.06 12.18
C ALA A 514 22.53 -2.86 13.51
N GLU A 515 23.86 -2.90 13.50
CA GLU A 515 24.68 -2.59 14.68
C GLU A 515 24.51 -1.10 15.06
N GLY A 516 24.18 -0.81 16.33
CA GLY A 516 24.04 0.55 16.87
C GLY A 516 22.62 0.93 17.32
N THR A 517 22.26 2.21 17.18
CA THR A 517 20.91 2.74 17.53
C THR A 517 20.34 3.56 16.39
N SER A 518 19.33 3.02 15.72
CA SER A 518 18.63 3.66 14.60
C SER A 518 17.44 4.48 15.09
N ILE A 519 16.97 5.42 14.26
CA ILE A 519 15.72 6.15 14.47
C ILE A 519 14.86 6.06 13.21
N LEU A 520 13.69 5.46 13.32
CA LEU A 520 12.70 5.40 12.25
C LEU A 520 11.61 6.44 12.52
N ARG A 521 11.59 7.50 11.70
CA ARG A 521 10.66 8.63 11.85
C ARG A 521 9.30 8.33 11.22
N ASN A 522 8.23 8.89 11.78
CA ASN A 522 6.86 8.86 11.27
C ASN A 522 6.32 7.44 10.99
N VAL A 523 6.26 6.59 12.02
CA VAL A 523 5.88 5.17 11.92
C VAL A 523 4.38 4.92 11.68
N TYR A 524 3.61 5.97 11.38
CA TYR A 524 2.19 5.88 11.04
C TYR A 524 1.91 4.87 9.90
N MET A 525 2.80 4.81 8.90
CA MET A 525 2.66 3.85 7.79
C MET A 525 2.81 2.38 8.22
N ILE A 526 3.41 2.10 9.39
CA ILE A 526 3.48 0.77 9.99
C ILE A 526 2.21 0.47 10.79
N ASN A 527 1.74 1.43 11.61
CA ASN A 527 0.51 1.31 12.41
C ASN A 527 -0.76 1.13 11.56
N ARG A 528 -0.70 1.47 10.26
CA ARG A 528 -1.71 1.14 9.25
C ARG A 528 -1.86 -0.33 8.91
N GLY A 529 -0.94 -1.21 9.32
CA GLY A 529 -1.02 -2.62 8.93
C GLY A 529 -0.48 -3.66 9.90
N TYR A 530 0.07 -3.28 11.05
CA TYR A 530 0.52 -4.22 12.08
C TYR A 530 0.08 -3.77 13.47
N GLU A 531 -0.57 -4.66 14.21
CA GLU A 531 -1.09 -4.41 15.56
C GLU A 531 0.05 -4.52 16.59
N GLU A 532 0.23 -3.45 17.39
CA GLU A 532 1.23 -3.34 18.48
C GLU A 532 2.67 -3.80 18.15
N ILE A 533 3.11 -3.65 16.90
CA ILE A 533 4.32 -4.34 16.41
C ILE A 533 5.60 -4.09 17.22
N ALA A 534 5.81 -2.88 17.75
CA ALA A 534 6.97 -2.59 18.60
C ALA A 534 6.95 -3.38 19.92
N LYS A 535 5.78 -3.49 20.57
CA LYS A 535 5.55 -4.29 21.78
C LYS A 535 5.75 -5.78 21.49
N ARG A 536 5.23 -6.27 20.36
CA ARG A 536 5.32 -7.69 19.95
C ARG A 536 6.74 -8.12 19.54
N LEU A 537 7.51 -7.24 18.90
CA LEU A 537 8.95 -7.47 18.66
C LEU A 537 9.76 -7.41 19.96
N ASN A 538 9.44 -6.48 20.88
CA ASN A 538 10.09 -6.42 22.19
C ASN A 538 9.83 -7.67 23.04
N SER A 539 8.62 -8.25 23.01
CA SER A 539 8.30 -9.49 23.73
C SER A 539 9.09 -10.73 23.27
N ILE A 540 9.79 -10.65 22.13
CA ILE A 540 10.73 -11.68 21.66
C ILE A 540 12.19 -11.19 21.62
N GLY A 541 12.55 -10.12 22.33
CA GLY A 541 13.95 -9.72 22.57
C GLY A 541 14.45 -8.49 21.80
N ALA A 542 13.61 -7.79 21.05
CA ALA A 542 13.98 -6.48 20.48
C ALA A 542 14.06 -5.35 21.54
N ASP A 543 14.80 -4.29 21.23
CA ASP A 543 14.84 -3.04 22.03
C ASP A 543 14.37 -1.87 21.15
N ILE A 544 13.04 -1.74 21.06
CA ILE A 544 12.34 -0.65 20.36
C ILE A 544 11.67 0.25 21.40
N LYS A 545 12.00 1.54 21.39
CA LYS A 545 11.34 2.56 22.22
C LYS A 545 10.54 3.50 21.32
N ILE A 546 9.26 3.66 21.65
CA ILE A 546 8.38 4.63 20.97
C ILE A 546 8.72 6.02 21.51
N LEU A 547 8.97 6.97 20.61
CA LEU A 547 9.08 8.39 20.92
C LEU A 547 7.79 9.09 20.48
N LYS A 548 7.48 10.22 21.13
CA LYS A 548 6.39 11.15 20.81
C LYS A 548 6.98 12.50 20.42
#